data_AF-A0A661VJ49-F1
#
_entry.id   AF-A0A661VJ49-F1
#
_cell.length_a   1.000
_cell.length_b   1.000
_cell.length_c   1.000
_cell.angle_alpha   90.00
_cell.angle_beta   90.00
_cell.angle_gamma   90.00
#
_symmetry.space_group_name_H-M   'P 1'
#
loop_
_entity.id
_entity.type
_entity.pdbx_description
1 polymer ?
#
loop_
_entity_poly.entity_id
_entity_poly.type
_entity_poly.pdbx_seq_one_letter_code
_entity_poly.pdbx_strand_id
1 'polypeptide(L)'
;MSNRKRPEREKDTLLRTSALEKAQRGLLALLVFIGAAILFLTGRAVLSSRDNLFSTPGGTSPANVAGYAPPAPTARSTRPPITGLPPRRVGIVAGHWQYDSGAVCPDGLTEVEINLDVARRVAAFLIQAGYNVEVLTEFSPKLEGYQADALVSIHADSCNIPEASGFKVARVLQSAVPTEEDHLVECLRKEYERTTGLYFHKNSITYDMQEYHAFYEIAPETPGAIIEVGFMGADRALLTKHPDLVAEGIARGIICFLEGPLE
;
A
#
# COMPACT_ATOMS: atom_id res chain seq x y z
N MET A 1 41.21 32.87 -53.76
CA MET A 1 41.76 31.77 -52.93
C MET A 1 41.01 31.74 -51.62
N SER A 2 40.60 30.53 -51.24
CA SER A 2 39.69 30.17 -50.14
C SER A 2 40.25 30.52 -48.76
N ASN A 3 39.41 31.06 -47.87
CA ASN A 3 39.30 30.54 -46.50
C ASN A 3 38.04 31.07 -45.78
N ARG A 4 36.92 30.33 -45.86
CA ARG A 4 35.72 30.63 -45.07
C ARG A 4 35.85 29.90 -43.73
N LYS A 5 36.32 30.58 -42.68
CA LYS A 5 36.30 30.06 -41.30
C LYS A 5 34.84 29.90 -40.86
N ARG A 6 34.42 28.67 -40.61
CA ARG A 6 33.10 28.32 -40.04
C ARG A 6 32.94 28.97 -38.67
N PRO A 7 31.81 29.64 -38.36
CA PRO A 7 31.61 30.36 -37.11
C PRO A 7 31.64 29.43 -35.90
N GLU A 8 32.40 29.79 -34.87
CA GLU A 8 32.63 29.05 -33.60
C GLU A 8 31.34 28.48 -32.97
N ARG A 9 30.23 29.22 -33.07
CA ARG A 9 28.92 28.86 -32.52
C ARG A 9 28.32 27.57 -33.13
N GLU A 10 28.63 27.28 -34.39
CA GLU A 10 28.18 26.06 -35.06
C GLU A 10 29.00 24.84 -34.60
N LYS A 11 30.28 25.02 -34.27
CA LYS A 11 31.14 23.95 -33.76
C LYS A 11 30.70 23.50 -32.36
N ASP A 12 30.38 24.45 -31.47
CA ASP A 12 29.92 24.14 -30.11
C ASP A 12 28.60 23.37 -30.10
N THR A 13 27.71 23.70 -31.04
CA THR A 13 26.42 23.02 -31.18
C THR A 13 26.61 21.58 -31.67
N LEU A 14 27.48 21.38 -32.67
CA LEU A 14 27.84 20.05 -33.19
C LEU A 14 28.61 19.19 -32.18
N LEU A 15 29.47 19.82 -31.36
CA LEU A 15 30.17 19.13 -30.28
C LEU A 15 29.19 18.65 -29.21
N ARG A 16 28.22 19.47 -28.81
CA ARG A 16 27.17 19.09 -27.84
C ARG A 16 26.27 17.97 -28.37
N THR A 17 25.80 18.05 -29.62
CA THR A 17 24.96 16.98 -30.19
C THR A 17 25.73 15.66 -30.33
N SER A 18 27.00 15.70 -30.75
CA SER A 18 27.83 14.49 -30.82
C SER A 18 28.16 13.89 -29.45
N ALA A 19 28.28 14.71 -28.39
CA ALA A 19 28.48 14.24 -27.03
C ALA A 19 27.21 13.59 -26.46
N LEU A 20 26.04 14.17 -26.73
CA LEU A 20 24.74 13.60 -26.36
C LEU A 20 24.49 12.26 -27.07
N GLU A 21 24.79 12.13 -28.35
CA GLU A 21 24.66 10.86 -29.08
C GLU A 21 25.61 9.77 -28.53
N LYS A 22 26.85 10.14 -28.18
CA LYS A 22 27.81 9.21 -27.57
C LYS A 22 27.35 8.77 -26.18
N ALA A 23 26.82 9.68 -25.37
CA ALA A 23 26.28 9.38 -24.06
C ALA A 23 25.04 8.46 -24.16
N GLN A 24 24.13 8.73 -25.10
CA GLN A 24 22.95 7.90 -25.32
C GLN A 24 23.31 6.50 -25.82
N ARG A 25 24.30 6.36 -26.73
CA ARG A 25 24.80 5.06 -27.17
C ARG A 25 25.49 4.29 -26.03
N GLY A 26 26.23 4.98 -25.17
CA GLY A 26 26.83 4.39 -23.97
C GLY A 26 25.79 3.86 -23.00
N LEU A 27 24.72 4.64 -22.76
CA LEU A 27 23.60 4.23 -21.90
C LEU A 27 22.85 3.03 -22.49
N LEU A 28 22.55 3.02 -23.79
CA LEU A 28 21.91 1.87 -24.44
C LEU A 28 22.77 0.61 -24.35
N ALA A 29 24.09 0.71 -24.59
CA ALA A 29 24.99 -0.42 -24.46
C ALA A 29 24.99 -0.98 -23.03
N LEU A 30 25.04 -0.10 -22.02
CA LEU A 30 24.98 -0.49 -20.61
C LEU A 30 23.68 -1.22 -20.26
N LEU A 31 22.53 -0.74 -20.74
CA LEU A 31 21.23 -1.39 -20.51
C LEU A 31 21.16 -2.79 -21.16
N VAL A 32 21.73 -2.97 -22.35
CA VAL A 32 21.82 -4.29 -23.00
C VAL A 32 22.72 -5.24 -22.22
N PHE A 33 23.86 -4.78 -21.69
CA PHE A 33 24.73 -5.60 -20.84
C PHE A 33 24.06 -5.99 -19.52
N ILE A 34 23.35 -5.07 -18.87
CA ILE A 34 22.58 -5.36 -17.64
C ILE A 34 21.47 -6.39 -17.94
N GLY A 35 20.72 -6.21 -19.02
CA GLY A 35 19.67 -7.16 -19.43
C GLY A 35 20.22 -8.56 -19.72
N ALA A 36 21.36 -8.67 -20.42
CA ALA A 36 22.01 -9.94 -20.69
C ALA A 36 22.54 -10.63 -19.41
N ALA A 37 23.05 -9.86 -18.45
CA ALA A 37 23.50 -10.39 -17.16
C ALA A 37 22.32 -10.92 -16.32
N ILE A 38 21.18 -10.22 -16.30
CA ILE A 38 19.96 -10.68 -15.62
C ILE A 38 19.43 -11.97 -16.26
N LEU A 39 19.40 -12.05 -17.60
CA LEU A 39 19.00 -13.28 -18.31
C LEU A 39 19.93 -14.45 -18.01
N PHE A 40 21.24 -14.21 -17.93
CA PHE A 40 22.22 -15.23 -17.59
C PHE A 40 22.06 -15.72 -16.13
N LEU A 41 21.84 -14.83 -15.18
CA LEU A 41 21.66 -15.17 -13.76
C LEU A 41 20.37 -15.96 -13.53
N THR A 42 19.27 -15.57 -14.17
CA THR A 42 17.98 -16.28 -14.07
C THR A 42 17.99 -17.62 -14.80
N GLY A 43 18.69 -17.72 -15.94
CA GLY A 43 18.88 -18.98 -16.67
C GLY A 43 19.63 -20.06 -15.87
N ARG A 44 20.57 -19.68 -14.99
CA ARG A 44 21.29 -20.64 -14.12
C ARG A 44 20.44 -21.15 -12.95
N ALA A 45 19.46 -20.38 -12.48
CA ALA A 45 18.58 -20.78 -11.39
C ALA A 45 17.53 -21.83 -11.84
N VAL A 46 17.13 -21.84 -13.11
CA VAL A 46 16.12 -22.77 -13.65
C VAL A 46 16.70 -24.14 -13.99
N LEU A 47 18.01 -24.26 -14.20
CA LEU A 47 18.66 -25.54 -14.53
C LEU A 47 19.13 -26.37 -13.31
N SER A 48 19.06 -25.82 -12.08
CA SER A 48 19.55 -26.48 -10.86
C SER A 48 18.47 -27.22 -10.06
N SER A 49 17.19 -27.14 -10.45
CA SER A 49 16.06 -27.70 -9.67
C SER A 49 15.45 -28.95 -10.29
N ARG A 50 16.26 -29.77 -10.98
CA ARG A 50 15.78 -30.96 -11.70
C ARG A 50 16.41 -32.28 -11.26
N ASP A 51 16.86 -32.38 -10.02
CA ASP A 51 17.21 -33.66 -9.40
C ASP A 51 16.46 -33.83 -8.08
N ASN A 52 15.32 -34.52 -8.14
CA ASN A 52 14.79 -35.41 -7.09
C ASN A 52 13.47 -36.02 -7.57
N LEU A 53 13.59 -36.89 -8.56
CA LEU A 53 12.56 -37.84 -8.96
C LEU A 53 12.98 -39.21 -8.44
N PHE A 54 12.05 -39.89 -7.77
CA PHE A 54 12.10 -41.28 -7.31
C PHE A 54 12.95 -41.63 -6.09
N SER A 55 12.26 -41.88 -4.98
CA SER A 55 12.53 -43.04 -4.11
C SER A 55 11.27 -43.41 -3.32
N THR A 56 10.61 -44.48 -3.75
CA THR A 56 9.83 -45.37 -2.88
C THR A 56 10.71 -46.60 -2.63
N PRO A 57 10.70 -47.17 -1.42
CA PRO A 57 9.90 -48.38 -1.27
C PRO A 57 9.33 -48.64 0.14
N GLY A 58 8.25 -49.44 0.15
CA GLY A 58 8.15 -50.58 1.07
C GLY A 58 7.44 -50.32 2.39
N GLY A 59 6.31 -51.00 2.58
CA GLY A 59 5.54 -50.99 3.81
C GLY A 59 6.28 -51.64 4.98
N THR A 60 5.77 -51.42 6.19
CA THR A 60 5.24 -52.44 7.13
C THR A 60 4.64 -51.70 8.33
N SER A 61 3.37 -51.93 8.64
CA SER A 61 2.77 -51.73 9.97
C SER A 61 2.89 -53.08 10.71
N PRO A 62 2.93 -53.20 12.06
CA PRO A 62 2.09 -52.45 13.01
C PRO A 62 2.72 -52.13 14.38
N ALA A 63 2.07 -51.27 15.18
CA ALA A 63 1.77 -51.52 16.60
C ALA A 63 1.09 -50.32 17.26
N ASN A 64 0.03 -50.62 18.00
CA ASN A 64 -0.70 -49.75 18.92
C ASN A 64 0.21 -49.08 19.97
N VAL A 65 0.06 -47.77 20.15
CA VAL A 65 0.24 -47.11 21.45
C VAL A 65 -0.92 -46.16 21.66
N ALA A 66 -1.61 -46.37 22.78
CA ALA A 66 -2.79 -45.66 23.22
C ALA A 66 -2.49 -44.20 23.61
N GLY A 67 -3.49 -43.34 23.43
CA GLY A 67 -3.77 -42.23 24.34
C GLY A 67 -3.04 -40.91 24.09
N TYR A 68 -3.54 -40.09 23.17
CA TYR A 68 -3.53 -38.64 23.35
C TYR A 68 -4.71 -38.00 22.60
N ALA A 69 -5.73 -37.57 23.35
CA ALA A 69 -6.82 -36.77 22.81
C ALA A 69 -6.41 -35.28 22.88
N PRO A 70 -6.41 -34.52 21.78
CA PRO A 70 -6.24 -33.08 21.85
C PRO A 70 -7.50 -32.44 22.49
N PRO A 71 -7.36 -31.37 23.29
CA PRO A 71 -8.51 -30.67 23.86
C PRO A 71 -9.37 -30.04 22.74
N ALA A 72 -10.68 -30.09 22.94
CA ALA A 72 -11.67 -29.54 22.03
C ALA A 72 -11.47 -28.03 21.81
N PRO A 73 -11.68 -27.50 20.60
CA PRO A 73 -11.68 -26.06 20.38
C PRO A 73 -12.81 -25.42 21.17
N THR A 74 -12.47 -24.46 22.02
CA THR A 74 -13.42 -23.56 22.67
C THR A 74 -14.28 -22.88 21.60
N ALA A 75 -15.60 -23.01 21.75
CA ALA A 75 -16.57 -22.45 20.84
C ALA A 75 -16.35 -20.93 20.69
N ARG A 76 -15.99 -20.50 19.48
CA ARG A 76 -16.04 -19.09 19.07
C ARG A 76 -17.49 -18.64 19.20
N SER A 77 -17.73 -17.54 19.89
CA SER A 77 -19.05 -16.91 20.02
C SER A 77 -19.68 -16.73 18.63
N THR A 78 -20.65 -17.59 18.28
CA THR A 78 -21.45 -17.45 17.06
C THR A 78 -22.61 -16.54 17.38
N ARG A 79 -22.40 -15.22 17.27
CA ARG A 79 -23.52 -14.30 17.07
C ARG A 79 -24.20 -14.72 15.74
N PRO A 80 -25.53 -14.98 15.71
CA PRO A 80 -26.20 -15.35 14.47
C PRO A 80 -26.02 -14.25 13.43
N PRO A 81 -25.82 -14.57 12.13
CA PRO A 81 -25.83 -13.55 11.09
C PRO A 81 -27.20 -12.88 11.11
N ILE A 82 -27.23 -11.56 11.27
CA ILE A 82 -28.45 -10.78 11.00
C ILE A 82 -28.62 -10.79 9.47
N THR A 83 -29.33 -11.79 8.97
CA THR A 83 -29.73 -11.86 7.56
C THR A 83 -30.77 -10.78 7.28
N GLY A 84 -30.44 -9.84 6.39
CA GLY A 84 -31.44 -8.93 5.81
C GLY A 84 -30.92 -7.75 5.00
N LEU A 85 -29.72 -7.23 5.31
CA LEU A 85 -29.13 -6.09 4.58
C LEU A 85 -27.96 -6.56 3.70
N PRO A 86 -27.73 -5.94 2.53
CA PRO A 86 -26.51 -6.17 1.78
C PRO A 86 -25.30 -5.81 2.66
N PRO A 87 -24.18 -6.54 2.53
CA PRO A 87 -22.93 -6.17 3.20
C PRO A 87 -22.57 -4.71 2.90
N ARG A 88 -22.22 -3.94 3.93
CA ARG A 88 -21.77 -2.56 3.75
C ARG A 88 -20.55 -2.53 2.84
N ARG A 89 -20.52 -1.56 1.94
CA ARG A 89 -19.47 -1.37 0.94
C ARG A 89 -18.39 -0.44 1.49
N VAL A 90 -17.13 -0.86 1.37
CA VAL A 90 -15.97 -0.05 1.75
C VAL A 90 -15.02 0.07 0.56
N GLY A 91 -14.64 1.29 0.20
CA GLY A 91 -13.56 1.55 -0.75
C GLY A 91 -12.23 1.77 -0.01
N ILE A 92 -11.16 1.12 -0.47
CA ILE A 92 -9.80 1.34 0.02
C ILE A 92 -8.95 1.81 -1.15
N VAL A 93 -8.46 3.04 -1.12
CA VAL A 93 -7.52 3.53 -2.14
C VAL A 93 -6.10 3.24 -1.65
N ALA A 94 -5.33 2.51 -2.46
CA ALA A 94 -3.91 2.32 -2.21
C ALA A 94 -3.15 3.48 -2.83
N GLY A 95 -2.67 4.39 -1.97
CA GLY A 95 -1.92 5.58 -2.35
C GLY A 95 -0.82 5.27 -3.37
N HIS A 96 -0.74 6.06 -4.45
CA HIS A 96 0.26 5.96 -5.53
C HIS A 96 0.14 4.71 -6.44
N TRP A 97 -0.66 3.70 -6.07
CA TRP A 97 -0.68 2.42 -6.78
C TRP A 97 -1.17 2.56 -8.23
N GLN A 98 -0.37 2.03 -9.16
CA GLN A 98 -0.54 2.14 -10.62
C GLN A 98 -0.44 3.57 -11.19
N TYR A 99 0.17 4.48 -10.44
CA TYR A 99 0.42 5.86 -10.88
C TYR A 99 1.91 6.23 -10.79
N ASP A 100 2.47 6.24 -9.58
CA ASP A 100 3.89 6.52 -9.34
C ASP A 100 4.42 5.77 -8.10
N SER A 101 5.62 6.12 -7.62
CA SER A 101 6.25 5.47 -6.46
C SER A 101 5.86 6.05 -5.10
N GLY A 102 5.26 7.24 -5.08
CA GLY A 102 5.26 8.13 -3.92
C GLY A 102 6.68 8.45 -3.45
N ALA A 103 6.85 8.65 -2.15
CA ALA A 103 8.16 8.83 -1.54
C ALA A 103 9.09 7.61 -1.77
N VAL A 104 10.40 7.87 -1.95
CA VAL A 104 11.42 6.82 -2.14
C VAL A 104 12.54 7.02 -1.14
N CYS A 105 12.82 6.01 -0.33
CA CYS A 105 13.88 6.05 0.68
C CYS A 105 15.27 5.73 0.09
N PRO A 106 16.36 6.09 0.79
CA PRO A 106 17.72 5.88 0.30
C PRO A 106 18.07 4.43 -0.06
N ASP A 107 17.36 3.46 0.52
CA ASP A 107 17.53 2.03 0.26
C ASP A 107 16.54 1.44 -0.76
N GLY A 108 15.76 2.30 -1.43
CA GLY A 108 14.87 1.91 -2.51
C GLY A 108 13.46 1.51 -2.08
N LEU A 109 13.14 1.50 -0.78
CA LEU A 109 11.76 1.31 -0.33
C LEU A 109 10.89 2.45 -0.85
N THR A 110 9.80 2.09 -1.51
CA THR A 110 8.84 3.04 -2.07
C THR A 110 7.58 3.10 -1.21
N GLU A 111 6.93 4.26 -1.20
CA GLU A 111 5.68 4.47 -0.47
C GLU A 111 4.59 3.53 -0.98
N VAL A 112 4.49 3.39 -2.31
CA VAL A 112 3.50 2.53 -2.95
C VAL A 112 3.61 1.06 -2.53
N GLU A 113 4.80 0.56 -2.18
CA GLU A 113 4.98 -0.79 -1.66
C GLU A 113 4.31 -0.97 -0.29
N ILE A 114 4.44 0.02 0.60
CA ILE A 114 3.77 0.03 1.91
C ILE A 114 2.26 0.17 1.71
N ASN A 115 1.84 1.18 0.94
CA ASN A 115 0.43 1.52 0.77
C ASN A 115 -0.37 0.33 0.21
N LEU A 116 0.17 -0.35 -0.81
CA LEU A 116 -0.50 -1.49 -1.42
C LEU A 116 -0.53 -2.73 -0.52
N ASP A 117 0.54 -3.02 0.23
CA ASP A 117 0.55 -4.14 1.19
C ASP A 117 -0.48 -3.91 2.30
N VAL A 118 -0.47 -2.71 2.90
CA VAL A 118 -1.42 -2.32 3.94
C VAL A 118 -2.85 -2.35 3.41
N ALA A 119 -3.14 -1.75 2.25
CA ALA A 119 -4.49 -1.71 1.67
C ALA A 119 -5.06 -3.13 1.44
N ARG A 120 -4.25 -4.06 0.95
CA ARG A 120 -4.67 -5.46 0.74
C ARG A 120 -4.98 -6.17 2.06
N ARG A 121 -4.20 -5.90 3.11
CA ARG A 121 -4.43 -6.46 4.45
C ARG A 121 -5.67 -5.87 5.10
N VAL A 122 -5.89 -4.56 4.98
CA VAL A 122 -7.13 -3.90 5.43
C VAL A 122 -8.34 -4.55 4.77
N ALA A 123 -8.28 -4.73 3.45
CA ALA A 123 -9.34 -5.41 2.72
C ALA A 123 -9.55 -6.85 3.21
N ALA A 124 -8.48 -7.61 3.47
CA ALA A 124 -8.60 -8.96 4.01
C ALA A 124 -9.29 -9.00 5.39
N PHE A 125 -8.94 -8.08 6.30
CA PHE A 125 -9.58 -7.98 7.62
C PHE A 125 -11.07 -7.63 7.51
N LEU A 126 -11.41 -6.65 6.68
CA LEU A 126 -12.80 -6.23 6.48
C LEU A 126 -13.63 -7.30 5.76
N ILE A 127 -13.08 -7.98 4.75
CA ILE A 127 -13.77 -9.10 4.10
C ILE A 127 -14.04 -10.22 5.11
N GLN A 128 -13.06 -10.53 5.98
CA GLN A 128 -13.25 -11.53 7.04
C GLN A 128 -14.32 -11.11 8.07
N ALA A 129 -14.48 -9.81 8.29
CA ALA A 129 -15.53 -9.24 9.14
C ALA A 129 -16.90 -9.13 8.46
N GLY A 130 -17.01 -9.48 7.17
CA GLY A 130 -18.29 -9.56 6.45
C GLY A 130 -18.66 -8.32 5.62
N TYR A 131 -17.71 -7.42 5.35
CA TYR A 131 -17.91 -6.26 4.49
C TYR A 131 -17.66 -6.58 3.00
N ASN A 132 -18.28 -5.81 2.11
CA ASN A 132 -17.94 -5.81 0.68
C ASN A 132 -16.85 -4.77 0.43
N VAL A 133 -15.65 -5.20 0.05
CA VAL A 133 -14.48 -4.31 -0.01
C VAL A 133 -13.88 -4.28 -1.40
N GLU A 134 -13.58 -3.08 -1.87
CA GLU A 134 -12.89 -2.86 -3.14
C GLU A 134 -11.58 -2.10 -2.91
N VAL A 135 -10.44 -2.69 -3.32
CA VAL A 135 -9.15 -2.00 -3.35
C VAL A 135 -8.99 -1.31 -4.69
N LEU A 136 -8.83 0.01 -4.66
CA LEU A 136 -8.76 0.91 -5.81
C LEU A 136 -7.32 1.42 -5.98
N THR A 137 -6.94 1.65 -7.23
CA THR A 137 -5.71 2.38 -7.59
C THR A 137 -5.90 3.87 -7.34
N GLU A 138 -4.80 4.61 -7.24
CA GLU A 138 -4.77 6.06 -6.96
C GLU A 138 -5.77 6.86 -7.82
N PHE A 139 -5.75 6.63 -9.13
CA PHE A 139 -6.63 7.26 -10.11
C PHE A 139 -7.54 6.24 -10.78
N SER A 140 -8.14 5.35 -9.99
CA SER A 140 -9.10 4.38 -10.53
C SER A 140 -10.25 5.11 -11.23
N PRO A 141 -10.60 4.77 -12.48
CA PRO A 141 -11.76 5.37 -13.15
C PRO A 141 -13.09 5.04 -12.44
N LYS A 142 -13.09 4.12 -11.48
CA LYS A 142 -14.25 3.82 -10.63
C LYS A 142 -14.49 4.85 -9.54
N LEU A 143 -13.53 5.74 -9.25
CA LEU A 143 -13.68 6.79 -8.25
C LEU A 143 -14.78 7.79 -8.66
N GLU A 144 -14.94 8.03 -9.95
CA GLU A 144 -15.99 8.90 -10.49
C GLU A 144 -17.38 8.39 -10.08
N GLY A 145 -18.06 9.14 -9.21
CA GLY A 145 -19.37 8.80 -8.66
C GLY A 145 -19.35 7.55 -7.77
N TYR A 146 -18.19 7.16 -7.23
CA TYR A 146 -18.09 6.00 -6.34
C TYR A 146 -18.98 6.19 -5.11
N GLN A 147 -19.87 5.23 -4.86
CA GLN A 147 -20.74 5.20 -3.70
C GLN A 147 -20.35 4.05 -2.78
N ALA A 148 -20.11 4.36 -1.51
CA ALA A 148 -19.81 3.39 -0.46
C ALA A 148 -20.25 3.90 0.91
N ASP A 149 -20.30 3.01 1.90
CA ASP A 149 -20.54 3.39 3.29
C ASP A 149 -19.31 4.08 3.91
N ALA A 150 -18.11 3.81 3.38
CA ALA A 150 -16.88 4.54 3.70
C ALA A 150 -15.86 4.41 2.55
N LEU A 151 -15.02 5.43 2.37
CA LEU A 151 -13.82 5.36 1.56
C LEU A 151 -12.60 5.86 2.34
N VAL A 152 -11.54 5.05 2.39
CA VAL A 152 -10.29 5.41 3.06
C VAL A 152 -9.14 5.31 2.07
N SER A 153 -8.42 6.41 1.86
CA SER A 153 -7.14 6.41 1.14
C SER A 153 -5.99 6.20 2.10
N ILE A 154 -5.08 5.29 1.75
CA ILE A 154 -3.95 4.86 2.58
C ILE A 154 -2.65 5.32 1.92
N HIS A 155 -1.94 6.20 2.62
CA HIS A 155 -0.62 6.69 2.28
C HIS A 155 0.37 6.41 3.41
N ALA A 156 1.67 6.52 3.14
CA ALA A 156 2.71 6.58 4.15
C ALA A 156 3.46 7.89 3.97
N ASP A 157 3.86 8.53 5.05
CA ASP A 157 4.62 9.77 4.94
C ASP A 157 6.08 9.46 4.58
N SER A 158 6.74 10.45 4.03
CA SER A 158 8.13 10.49 3.61
C SER A 158 9.15 9.98 4.65
N CYS A 159 10.34 9.63 4.15
CA CYS A 159 11.52 9.26 4.94
C CYS A 159 12.63 10.32 4.85
N ASN A 160 12.33 11.52 4.35
CA ASN A 160 13.30 12.61 4.22
C ASN A 160 13.48 13.44 5.51
N ILE A 161 12.60 13.24 6.51
CA ILE A 161 12.72 13.79 7.86
C ILE A 161 12.85 12.61 8.84
N PRO A 162 14.08 12.10 9.07
CA PRO A 162 14.29 10.83 9.77
C PRO A 162 13.71 10.78 11.19
N GLU A 163 13.58 11.92 11.87
CA GLU A 163 13.09 12.02 13.24
C GLU A 163 11.56 12.19 13.32
N ALA A 164 10.89 12.46 12.21
CA ALA A 164 9.43 12.57 12.19
C ALA A 164 8.80 11.18 12.31
N SER A 165 7.78 11.08 13.17
CA SER A 165 7.08 9.84 13.52
C SER A 165 5.60 10.14 13.77
N GLY A 166 4.81 9.09 13.91
CA GLY A 166 3.39 9.18 14.17
C GLY A 166 2.57 9.19 12.88
N PHE A 167 1.26 9.13 13.03
CA PHE A 167 0.34 9.00 11.89
C PHE A 167 -0.55 10.23 11.77
N LYS A 168 -1.17 10.41 10.60
CA LYS A 168 -2.11 11.50 10.35
C LYS A 168 -3.38 10.95 9.75
N VAL A 169 -4.50 11.59 10.03
CA VAL A 169 -5.78 11.27 9.43
C VAL A 169 -6.55 12.58 9.23
N ALA A 170 -7.17 12.72 8.07
CA ALA A 170 -7.93 13.90 7.70
C ALA A 170 -9.19 13.51 6.93
N ARG A 171 -10.22 14.33 7.07
CA ARG A 171 -11.40 14.31 6.21
C ARG A 171 -11.28 15.33 5.09
N VAL A 172 -12.25 15.29 4.18
CA VAL A 172 -12.46 16.27 3.12
C VAL A 172 -12.69 17.66 3.71
N LEU A 173 -12.04 18.69 3.16
CA LEU A 173 -12.24 20.07 3.61
C LEU A 173 -13.66 20.57 3.31
N GLN A 174 -14.09 20.43 2.05
CA GLN A 174 -15.39 20.88 1.55
C GLN A 174 -16.40 19.73 1.47
N SER A 175 -16.71 19.14 2.63
CA SER A 175 -17.55 17.96 2.73
C SER A 175 -19.05 18.25 2.64
N ALA A 176 -19.80 17.37 1.97
CA ALA A 176 -21.26 17.33 2.03
C ALA A 176 -21.79 16.55 3.26
N VAL A 177 -20.96 15.71 3.88
CA VAL A 177 -21.27 14.86 5.04
C VAL A 177 -20.23 15.03 6.18
N PRO A 178 -19.98 16.28 6.65
CA PRO A 178 -18.87 16.56 7.57
C PRO A 178 -19.00 15.88 8.93
N THR A 179 -20.23 15.62 9.40
CA THR A 179 -20.45 14.99 10.72
C THR A 179 -20.07 13.51 10.68
N GLU A 180 -20.42 12.84 9.58
CA GLU A 180 -20.09 11.44 9.32
C GLU A 180 -18.57 11.27 9.15
N GLU A 181 -17.93 12.18 8.43
CA GLU A 181 -16.48 12.15 8.24
C GLU A 181 -15.71 12.49 9.52
N ASP A 182 -16.17 13.44 10.33
CA ASP A 182 -15.59 13.69 11.65
C ASP A 182 -15.67 12.43 12.53
N HIS A 183 -16.77 11.66 12.44
CA HIS A 183 -16.90 10.39 13.13
C HIS A 183 -15.94 9.31 12.58
N LEU A 184 -15.80 9.20 11.25
CA LEU A 184 -14.86 8.29 10.61
C LEU A 184 -13.41 8.59 11.02
N VAL A 185 -12.99 9.86 10.95
CA VAL A 185 -11.66 10.32 11.34
C VAL A 185 -11.40 10.01 12.82
N GLU A 186 -12.37 10.25 13.70
CA GLU A 186 -12.21 9.99 15.13
C GLU A 186 -12.07 8.49 15.45
N CYS A 187 -12.85 7.64 14.80
CA CYS A 187 -12.72 6.18 14.93
C CYS A 187 -11.38 5.67 14.39
N LEU A 188 -10.96 6.13 13.20
CA LEU A 188 -9.64 5.82 12.63
C LEU A 188 -8.52 6.24 13.57
N ARG A 189 -8.57 7.49 14.07
CA ARG A 189 -7.56 8.02 14.99
C ARG A 189 -7.43 7.17 16.24
N LYS A 190 -8.54 6.94 16.94
CA LYS A 190 -8.55 6.18 18.20
C LYS A 190 -8.04 4.76 18.02
N GLU A 191 -8.57 4.05 17.03
CA GLU A 191 -8.26 2.62 16.88
C GLU A 191 -6.88 2.39 16.29
N TYR A 192 -6.42 3.27 15.41
CA TYR A 192 -5.07 3.20 14.87
C TYR A 192 -4.02 3.48 15.95
N GLU A 193 -4.20 4.55 16.74
CA GLU A 193 -3.34 4.88 17.89
C GLU A 193 -3.29 3.73 18.89
N ARG A 194 -4.46 3.17 19.25
CA ARG A 194 -4.56 2.05 20.20
C ARG A 194 -3.89 0.77 19.71
N THR A 195 -3.96 0.49 18.41
CA THR A 195 -3.48 -0.78 17.83
C THR A 195 -1.98 -0.71 17.54
N THR A 196 -1.49 0.42 17.03
CA THR A 196 -0.09 0.57 16.60
C THR A 196 0.83 1.17 17.65
N GLY A 197 0.27 1.93 18.61
CA GLY A 197 1.04 2.74 19.55
C GLY A 197 1.65 4.01 18.95
N LEU A 198 1.42 4.30 17.66
CA LEU A 198 1.82 5.57 17.07
C LEU A 198 0.95 6.71 17.58
N TYR A 199 1.56 7.85 17.90
CA TYR A 199 0.81 9.04 18.29
C TYR A 199 0.20 9.73 17.07
N PHE A 200 -0.93 10.41 17.28
CA PHE A 200 -1.55 11.23 16.25
C PHE A 200 -0.74 12.53 16.02
N HIS A 201 -0.12 12.65 14.85
CA HIS A 201 0.75 13.76 14.48
C HIS A 201 -0.02 14.97 13.93
N LYS A 202 -0.96 15.46 14.74
CA LYS A 202 -1.97 16.49 14.36
C LYS A 202 -1.44 17.77 13.71
N ASN A 203 -0.23 18.20 14.05
CA ASN A 203 0.32 19.49 13.62
C ASN A 203 0.96 19.44 12.23
N SER A 204 0.89 18.30 11.54
CA SER A 204 1.52 18.07 10.23
C SER A 204 0.52 17.65 9.15
N ILE A 205 -0.78 17.74 9.44
CA ILE A 205 -1.84 17.54 8.44
C ILE A 205 -1.74 18.66 7.41
N THR A 206 -1.54 18.29 6.15
CA THR A 206 -1.35 19.26 5.05
C THR A 206 -2.69 19.65 4.43
N TYR A 207 -2.66 20.68 3.59
CA TYR A 207 -3.79 21.04 2.72
C TYR A 207 -4.06 19.93 1.70
N ASP A 208 -3.00 19.34 1.13
CA ASP A 208 -3.10 18.28 0.12
C ASP A 208 -3.82 17.03 0.64
N MET A 209 -3.69 16.71 1.94
CA MET A 209 -4.50 15.65 2.56
C MET A 209 -6.00 16.00 2.58
N GLN A 210 -6.36 17.25 2.89
CA GLN A 210 -7.77 17.64 3.03
C GLN A 210 -8.45 17.88 1.68
N GLU A 211 -7.66 18.11 0.63
CA GLU A 211 -8.08 18.40 -0.74
C GLU A 211 -7.68 17.29 -1.71
N TYR A 212 -7.48 16.08 -1.17
CA TYR A 212 -7.11 14.90 -1.92
C TYR A 212 -8.10 14.64 -3.06
N HIS A 213 -7.59 14.38 -4.28
CA HIS A 213 -8.38 14.39 -5.51
C HIS A 213 -9.59 13.45 -5.46
N ALA A 214 -9.42 12.27 -4.85
CA ALA A 214 -10.48 11.27 -4.81
C ALA A 214 -11.74 11.82 -4.12
N PHE A 215 -11.60 12.72 -3.15
CA PHE A 215 -12.74 13.33 -2.44
C PHE A 215 -13.64 14.16 -3.36
N TYR A 216 -13.11 14.67 -4.47
CA TYR A 216 -13.85 15.45 -5.46
C TYR A 216 -14.35 14.61 -6.64
N GLU A 217 -14.02 13.32 -6.68
CA GLU A 217 -14.45 12.37 -7.70
C GLU A 217 -15.59 11.47 -7.21
N ILE A 218 -15.57 11.08 -5.94
CA ILE A 218 -16.58 10.20 -5.32
C ILE A 218 -17.94 10.88 -5.20
N ALA A 219 -18.99 10.08 -4.98
CA ALA A 219 -20.31 10.63 -4.69
C ALA A 219 -20.26 11.45 -3.39
N PRO A 220 -20.84 12.67 -3.34
CA PRO A 220 -20.75 13.57 -2.17
C PRO A 220 -21.24 12.96 -0.85
N GLU A 221 -22.14 11.97 -0.92
CA GLU A 221 -22.70 11.29 0.25
C GLU A 221 -21.80 10.18 0.81
N THR A 222 -20.69 9.84 0.13
CA THR A 222 -19.73 8.82 0.60
C THR A 222 -18.75 9.45 1.60
N PRO A 223 -18.75 9.03 2.88
CA PRO A 223 -17.80 9.56 3.86
C PRO A 223 -16.37 9.18 3.49
N GLY A 224 -15.52 10.18 3.27
CA GLY A 224 -14.13 10.02 2.86
C GLY A 224 -13.12 10.37 3.95
N ALA A 225 -12.04 9.60 4.04
CA ALA A 225 -10.86 9.95 4.83
C ALA A 225 -9.56 9.56 4.13
N ILE A 226 -8.48 10.25 4.45
CA ILE A 226 -7.11 9.88 4.09
C ILE A 226 -6.33 9.64 5.37
N ILE A 227 -5.54 8.58 5.40
CA ILE A 227 -4.62 8.26 6.48
C ILE A 227 -3.19 8.16 5.95
N GLU A 228 -2.28 8.89 6.58
CA GLU A 228 -0.84 8.65 6.46
C GLU A 228 -0.41 7.78 7.64
N VAL A 229 -0.08 6.52 7.36
CA VAL A 229 0.03 5.44 8.36
C VAL A 229 1.26 5.54 9.26
N GLY A 230 2.19 6.43 8.95
CA GLY A 230 3.45 6.60 9.64
C GLY A 230 4.50 7.19 8.71
N PHE A 231 5.61 7.66 9.26
CA PHE A 231 6.75 8.13 8.49
C PHE A 231 7.64 6.94 8.11
N MET A 232 7.92 6.78 6.82
CA MET A 232 8.76 5.71 6.28
C MET A 232 10.17 5.63 6.89
N GLY A 233 10.63 6.72 7.52
CA GLY A 233 11.88 6.80 8.28
C GLY A 233 11.75 6.20 9.68
N ALA A 234 11.22 6.97 10.63
CA ALA A 234 11.17 6.59 12.05
C ALA A 234 10.27 5.37 12.31
N ASP A 235 9.14 5.25 11.60
CA ASP A 235 8.14 4.21 11.85
C ASP A 235 8.38 2.94 11.01
N ARG A 236 9.51 2.90 10.30
CA ARG A 236 9.84 1.85 9.31
C ARG A 236 9.66 0.43 9.81
N ALA A 237 10.08 0.16 11.05
CA ALA A 237 9.99 -1.19 11.60
C ALA A 237 8.54 -1.65 11.71
N LEU A 238 7.63 -0.78 12.15
CA LEU A 238 6.20 -1.05 12.19
C LEU A 238 5.67 -1.25 10.75
N LEU A 239 5.96 -0.32 9.84
CA LEU A 239 5.42 -0.32 8.48
C LEU A 239 5.87 -1.53 7.63
N THR A 240 7.07 -2.06 7.89
CA THR A 240 7.66 -3.13 7.04
C THR A 240 7.71 -4.50 7.70
N LYS A 241 7.75 -4.57 9.04
CA LYS A 241 7.85 -5.84 9.78
C LYS A 241 6.56 -6.23 10.49
N HIS A 242 5.68 -5.25 10.74
CA HIS A 242 4.40 -5.44 11.40
C HIS A 242 3.23 -4.79 10.63
N PRO A 243 3.13 -4.96 9.29
CA PRO A 243 2.07 -4.35 8.49
C PRO A 243 0.67 -4.91 8.81
N ASP A 244 0.60 -6.05 9.49
CA ASP A 244 -0.63 -6.61 10.06
C ASP A 244 -1.22 -5.71 11.16
N LEU A 245 -0.40 -5.15 12.07
CA LEU A 245 -0.87 -4.22 13.10
C LEU A 245 -1.36 -2.90 12.50
N VAL A 246 -0.66 -2.40 11.48
CA VAL A 246 -1.04 -1.21 10.73
C VAL A 246 -2.41 -1.40 10.09
N ALA A 247 -2.57 -2.50 9.35
CA ALA A 247 -3.82 -2.81 8.67
C ALA A 247 -4.97 -3.13 9.66
N GLU A 248 -4.69 -3.80 10.77
CA GLU A 248 -5.66 -4.06 11.83
C GLU A 248 -6.17 -2.75 12.43
N GLY A 249 -5.28 -1.79 12.71
CA GLY A 249 -5.66 -0.49 13.26
C GLY A 249 -6.65 0.26 12.35
N ILE A 250 -6.39 0.26 11.04
CA ILE A 250 -7.28 0.88 10.05
C ILE A 250 -8.61 0.13 9.97
N ALA A 251 -8.58 -1.20 9.85
CA ALA A 251 -9.79 -2.01 9.76
C ALA A 251 -10.67 -1.83 11.00
N ARG A 252 -10.08 -1.82 12.20
CA ARG A 252 -10.80 -1.57 13.46
C ARG A 252 -11.40 -0.16 13.52
N GLY A 253 -10.71 0.84 12.99
CA GLY A 253 -11.25 2.20 12.84
C GLY A 253 -12.44 2.27 11.90
N ILE A 254 -12.38 1.60 10.74
CA ILE A 254 -13.51 1.52 9.80
C ILE A 254 -14.70 0.79 10.44
N ILE A 255 -14.46 -0.32 11.14
CA ILE A 255 -15.51 -1.06 11.85
C ILE A 255 -16.13 -0.19 12.95
N CYS A 256 -15.31 0.53 13.73
CA CYS A 256 -15.79 1.48 14.74
C CYS A 256 -16.75 2.51 14.12
N PHE A 257 -16.41 3.05 12.96
CA PHE A 257 -17.26 4.00 12.27
C PHE A 257 -18.59 3.38 11.81
N LEU A 258 -18.54 2.16 11.27
CA LEU A 258 -19.71 1.50 10.70
C LEU A 258 -20.65 0.92 11.78
N GLU A 259 -20.10 0.37 12.86
CA GLU A 259 -20.86 -0.39 13.86
C GLU A 259 -20.93 0.27 15.24
N GLY A 260 -20.11 1.28 15.50
CA GLY A 260 -19.88 1.88 16.81
C GLY A 260 -18.61 1.35 17.50
N PRO A 261 -18.21 1.94 18.65
CA PRO A 261 -16.96 1.60 19.33
C PRO A 261 -16.81 0.09 19.60
N LEU A 262 -15.59 -0.42 19.43
CA LEU A 262 -15.24 -1.80 19.77
C LEU A 262 -14.97 -1.89 21.28
N GLU A 263 -15.73 -2.72 22.00
CA GLU A 263 -15.51 -3.03 23.42
C GLU A 263 -14.24 -3.86 23.66
#